data_AF-A0A4Y7U617-F1
#
_entry.id   AF-A0A4Y7U617-F1
#
_cell.length_a   1.000
_cell.length_b   1.000
_cell.length_c   1.000
_cell.angle_alpha   90.00
_cell.angle_beta   90.00
_cell.angle_gamma   90.00
#
_symmetry.space_group_name_H-M   'P 1'
#
loop_
_entity.id
_entity.type
_entity.pdbx_description
1 polymer ?
#
loop_
_entity_poly.entity_id
_entity_poly.type
_entity_poly.pdbx_seq_one_letter_code
_entity_poly.pdbx_strand_id
1 'polypeptide(L)'
;HINEFRWLHNPEYLEQDVHLWFRGNEGKPMKKLRTFSSWTADALYNLYLVNKDDKFLLDMFPDLVNEYAAWEGDRKRKDGLFWQFDVKDGMEESLSGARKFRNARPTINSYMYGNAVALSKMAKLKGDTKQESYFAA
;
A
#
# COMPACT_ATOMS: atom_id res chain seq x y z
N HIS A 1 7.01 -9.05 1.02
CA HIS A 1 6.64 -10.49 1.02
C HIS A 1 5.80 -10.85 -0.19
N ILE A 2 4.67 -10.16 -0.43
CA ILE A 2 3.75 -10.42 -1.55
C ILE A 2 4.45 -10.60 -2.92
N ASN A 3 5.39 -9.73 -3.29
CA ASN A 3 6.08 -9.82 -4.59
C ASN A 3 6.87 -11.11 -4.82
N GLU A 4 7.30 -11.78 -3.75
CA GLU A 4 7.99 -13.07 -3.85
C GLU A 4 6.99 -14.22 -3.75
N PHE A 5 6.04 -14.11 -2.81
CA PHE A 5 5.07 -15.16 -2.51
C PHE A 5 3.99 -15.30 -3.60
N ARG A 6 3.82 -14.32 -4.49
CA ARG A 6 2.93 -14.44 -5.66
C ARG A 6 3.28 -15.58 -6.62
N TRP A 7 4.47 -16.15 -6.51
CA TRP A 7 4.89 -17.31 -7.30
C TRP A 7 4.57 -18.66 -6.64
N LEU A 8 4.09 -18.66 -5.39
CA LEU A 8 3.64 -19.89 -4.75
C LEU A 8 2.41 -20.44 -5.48
N HIS A 9 2.40 -21.75 -5.71
CA HIS A 9 1.31 -22.40 -6.41
C HIS A 9 -0.01 -22.41 -5.61
N ASN A 10 0.09 -22.55 -4.28
CA ASN A 10 -1.06 -22.38 -3.40
C ASN A 10 -1.14 -20.92 -2.91
N PRO A 11 -2.13 -20.13 -3.35
CA PRO A 11 -2.25 -18.72 -2.97
C PRO A 11 -2.77 -18.52 -1.55
N GLU A 12 -3.38 -19.54 -0.93
CA GLU A 12 -4.04 -19.46 0.38
C GLU A 12 -3.15 -18.84 1.46
N TYR A 13 -1.86 -19.22 1.50
CA TYR A 13 -0.92 -18.69 2.49
C TYR A 13 -0.71 -17.17 2.36
N LEU A 14 -0.68 -16.68 1.13
CA LEU A 14 -0.49 -15.25 0.85
C LEU A 14 -1.77 -14.48 1.14
N GLU A 15 -2.92 -15.02 0.71
CA GLU A 15 -4.22 -14.40 0.94
C GLU A 15 -4.55 -14.29 2.44
N GLN A 16 -4.28 -15.35 3.20
CA GLN A 16 -4.44 -15.37 4.65
C GLN A 16 -3.49 -14.38 5.35
N ASP A 17 -2.23 -14.24 4.92
CA ASP A 17 -1.30 -13.25 5.48
C ASP A 17 -1.81 -11.82 5.23
N VAL A 18 -2.29 -11.54 4.02
CA VAL A 18 -2.86 -10.23 3.67
C VAL A 18 -4.12 -9.96 4.50
N HIS A 19 -5.05 -10.91 4.59
CA HIS A 19 -6.25 -10.79 5.43
C HIS A 19 -5.89 -10.64 6.91
N LEU A 20 -4.86 -11.32 7.41
CA LEU A 20 -4.38 -11.15 8.78
C LEU A 20 -3.94 -9.71 9.03
N TRP A 21 -3.13 -9.12 8.13
CA TRP A 21 -2.65 -7.75 8.28
C TRP A 21 -3.75 -6.69 8.22
N PHE A 22 -4.74 -6.87 7.36
CA PHE A 22 -5.81 -5.88 7.14
C PHE A 22 -7.09 -6.12 7.95
N ARG A 23 -7.34 -7.35 8.41
CA ARG A 23 -8.61 -7.75 9.06
C ARG A 23 -8.43 -8.64 10.29
N GLY A 24 -7.21 -9.03 10.63
CA GLY A 24 -6.92 -9.97 11.73
C GLY A 24 -6.98 -9.39 13.14
N ASN A 25 -7.32 -8.11 13.32
CA ASN A 25 -7.50 -7.48 14.63
C ASN A 25 -8.98 -7.14 14.84
N GLU A 26 -9.79 -8.16 15.15
CA GLU A 26 -11.25 -8.05 15.32
C GLU A 26 -11.96 -7.49 14.07
N GLY A 27 -11.56 -7.95 12.88
CA GLY A 27 -12.08 -7.47 11.60
C GLY A 27 -11.46 -6.14 11.15
N LYS A 28 -10.49 -5.59 11.89
CA LYS A 28 -9.78 -4.35 11.56
C LYS A 28 -8.32 -4.61 11.20
N PRO A 29 -7.63 -3.62 10.62
CA PRO A 29 -6.19 -3.71 10.38
C PRO A 29 -5.41 -3.91 11.68
N MET A 30 -4.30 -4.63 11.57
CA MET A 30 -3.34 -4.78 12.65
C MET A 30 -2.87 -3.40 13.14
N LYS A 31 -2.81 -3.21 14.46
CA LYS A 31 -2.43 -1.91 15.09
C LYS A 31 -1.12 -1.34 14.55
N LYS A 32 -0.21 -2.21 14.09
CA LYS A 32 1.12 -1.84 13.60
C LYS A 32 1.24 -1.79 12.08
N LEU A 33 0.17 -2.02 11.30
CA LEU A 33 0.23 -2.05 9.83
C LEU A 33 0.95 -0.82 9.26
N ARG A 34 0.55 0.39 9.71
CA ARG A 34 1.12 1.67 9.25
C ARG A 34 2.31 2.15 10.09
N THR A 35 2.98 1.25 10.80
CA THR A 35 4.25 1.57 11.49
C THR A 35 5.38 1.74 10.49
N PHE A 36 5.30 1.08 9.34
CA PHE A 36 6.28 1.19 8.27
C PHE A 36 5.62 1.71 7.00
N SER A 37 6.42 2.33 6.12
CA SER A 37 5.97 2.70 4.78
C SER A 37 5.53 1.46 3.99
N SER A 38 4.55 1.63 3.11
CA SER A 38 3.82 0.52 2.47
C SER A 38 3.66 0.76 0.97
N TRP A 39 3.94 -0.28 0.17
CA TRP A 39 3.61 -0.36 -1.26
C TRP A 39 2.62 -1.51 -1.53
N THR A 40 1.75 -1.80 -0.55
CA THR A 40 0.96 -3.03 -0.53
C THR A 40 -0.06 -3.10 -1.67
N ALA A 41 -0.66 -1.97 -2.08
CA ALA A 41 -1.59 -1.95 -3.20
C ALA A 41 -0.87 -2.29 -4.52
N ASP A 42 0.33 -1.73 -4.75
CA ASP A 42 1.16 -2.12 -5.89
C ASP A 42 1.49 -3.62 -5.86
N ALA A 43 1.90 -4.14 -4.71
CA ALA A 43 2.27 -5.55 -4.57
C ALA A 43 1.08 -6.49 -4.84
N LEU A 44 -0.14 -6.15 -4.38
CA LEU A 44 -1.35 -6.94 -4.64
C LEU A 44 -1.82 -6.85 -6.09
N TYR A 45 -1.69 -5.68 -6.73
CA TYR A 45 -1.93 -5.60 -8.18
C TYR A 45 -0.96 -6.50 -8.95
N ASN A 46 0.30 -6.52 -8.54
CA ASN A 46 1.35 -7.36 -9.10
C ASN A 46 1.14 -8.87 -8.86
N LEU A 47 0.47 -9.25 -7.78
CA LEU A 47 -0.04 -10.61 -7.56
C LEU A 47 -1.16 -10.94 -8.56
N TYR A 48 -2.15 -10.06 -8.68
CA TYR A 48 -3.23 -10.21 -9.65
C TYR A 48 -2.72 -10.37 -11.07
N LEU A 49 -1.65 -9.67 -11.46
CA LEU A 49 -1.07 -9.84 -12.79
C LEU A 49 -0.56 -11.26 -13.06
N VAL A 50 -0.21 -12.03 -12.02
CA VAL A 50 0.25 -13.42 -12.10
C VAL A 50 -0.93 -14.40 -12.08
N ASN A 51 -1.80 -14.33 -11.06
CA ASN A 51 -2.84 -15.34 -10.84
C ASN A 51 -4.20 -15.00 -11.49
N LYS A 52 -4.40 -13.74 -11.90
CA LYS A 52 -5.66 -13.18 -12.42
C LYS A 52 -6.86 -13.32 -11.49
N ASP A 53 -6.65 -13.45 -10.18
CA ASP A 53 -7.73 -13.50 -9.19
C ASP A 53 -8.25 -12.09 -8.90
N ASP A 54 -9.25 -11.66 -9.68
CA ASP A 54 -9.92 -10.38 -9.50
C ASP A 54 -10.81 -10.36 -8.27
N LYS A 55 -11.36 -11.50 -7.84
CA LYS A 55 -12.24 -11.58 -6.67
C LYS A 55 -11.47 -11.22 -5.41
N PHE A 56 -10.30 -11.82 -5.19
CA PHE A 56 -9.45 -11.50 -4.04
C PHE A 56 -8.96 -10.05 -4.10
N LEU A 57 -8.52 -9.58 -5.28
CA LEU A 57 -8.05 -8.21 -5.45
C LEU A 57 -9.13 -7.18 -5.12
N LEU A 58 -10.35 -7.38 -5.63
CA LEU A 58 -11.47 -6.47 -5.43
C LEU A 58 -12.09 -6.57 -4.03
N ASP A 59 -11.98 -7.73 -3.37
CA ASP A 59 -12.26 -7.87 -1.95
C ASP A 59 -11.34 -6.98 -1.10
N MET A 60 -10.04 -6.96 -1.41
CA MET A 60 -9.05 -6.13 -0.69
C MET A 60 -9.10 -4.64 -1.04
N PHE A 61 -9.69 -4.27 -2.18
CA PHE A 61 -9.67 -2.89 -2.68
C PHE A 61 -10.13 -1.82 -1.65
N PRO A 62 -11.24 -1.98 -0.92
CA PRO A 62 -11.67 -0.99 0.08
C PRO A 62 -10.64 -0.79 1.21
N ASP A 63 -9.98 -1.86 1.64
CA ASP A 63 -8.96 -1.80 2.70
C ASP A 63 -7.72 -1.03 2.24
N LEU A 64 -7.31 -1.22 0.98
CA LEU A 64 -6.19 -0.51 0.37
C LEU A 64 -6.49 0.98 0.15
N VAL A 65 -7.72 1.30 -0.27
CA VAL A 65 -8.20 2.69 -0.38
C VAL A 65 -8.15 3.39 0.97
N ASN A 66 -8.61 2.71 2.03
CA ASN A 66 -8.56 3.23 3.39
C ASN A 66 -7.12 3.44 3.87
N GLU A 67 -6.21 2.50 3.59
CA GLU A 67 -4.80 2.65 3.93
C GLU A 67 -4.18 3.87 3.23
N TYR A 68 -4.42 4.02 1.92
CA TYR A 68 -3.91 5.13 1.12
C TYR A 68 -4.41 6.48 1.63
N ALA A 69 -5.72 6.60 1.87
CA ALA A 69 -6.32 7.83 2.40
C ALA A 69 -5.74 8.20 3.76
N ALA A 70 -5.46 7.20 4.60
CA ALA A 70 -4.85 7.44 5.90
C ALA A 70 -3.37 7.87 5.77
N TRP A 71 -2.61 7.34 4.80
CA TRP A 71 -1.28 7.85 4.46
C TRP A 71 -1.31 9.31 3.97
N GLU A 72 -2.28 9.67 3.13
CA GLU A 72 -2.47 11.06 2.72
C GLU A 72 -2.76 11.99 3.90
N GLY A 73 -3.71 11.60 4.76
CA GLY A 73 -4.10 12.41 5.91
C GLY A 73 -2.95 12.69 6.88
N ASP A 74 -2.09 11.69 7.12
CA ASP A 74 -1.04 11.82 8.14
C ASP A 74 0.30 12.32 7.58
N ARG A 75 0.63 11.96 6.33
CA ARG A 75 2.00 12.08 5.77
C ARG A 75 2.12 12.99 4.57
N LYS A 76 1.02 13.42 3.94
CA LYS A 76 1.08 14.37 2.83
C LYS A 76 1.36 15.77 3.35
N ARG A 77 2.30 16.45 2.69
CA ARG A 77 2.68 17.84 2.97
C ARG A 77 1.82 18.78 2.13
N LYS A 78 1.86 20.08 2.47
CA LYS A 78 1.17 21.14 1.70
C LYS A 78 1.68 21.27 0.26
N ASP A 79 2.92 20.89 0.00
CA ASP A 79 3.52 20.88 -1.34
C ASP A 79 3.21 19.62 -2.15
N GLY A 80 2.37 18.71 -1.62
CA GLY A 80 1.95 17.49 -2.29
C GLY A 80 2.87 16.28 -2.07
N LEU A 81 4.09 16.48 -1.56
CA LEU A 81 5.02 15.40 -1.27
C LEU A 81 4.65 14.68 0.04
N PHE A 82 5.09 13.42 0.16
CA PHE A 82 4.98 12.65 1.39
C PHE A 82 6.25 12.76 2.22
N TRP A 83 6.11 12.77 3.54
CA TRP A 83 7.23 12.71 4.48
C TRP A 83 7.25 11.41 5.28
N GLN A 84 8.43 10.97 5.69
CA GLN A 84 8.59 9.84 6.57
C GLN A 84 9.87 9.93 7.40
N PHE A 85 9.85 9.35 8.61
CA PHE A 85 11.07 9.13 9.38
C PHE A 85 11.82 7.91 8.85
N ASP A 86 13.13 7.99 8.73
CA ASP A 86 13.97 6.90 8.20
C ASP A 86 13.79 5.56 8.94
N VAL A 87 13.63 5.59 10.27
CA VAL A 87 13.28 4.43 11.10
C VAL A 87 11.94 3.80 10.72
N LYS A 88 10.99 4.57 10.17
CA LYS A 88 9.69 4.11 9.68
C LYS A 88 9.74 3.66 8.22
N ASP A 89 10.85 3.88 7.52
CA ASP A 89 11.17 3.17 6.29
C ASP A 89 11.94 1.86 6.55
N GLY A 90 12.29 1.56 7.80
CA GLY A 90 13.19 0.46 8.14
C GLY A 90 14.65 0.73 7.75
N MET A 91 15.04 2.01 7.63
CA MET A 91 16.34 2.46 7.10
C MET A 91 17.04 3.39 8.08
N GLU A 92 17.16 2.96 9.33
CA GLU A 92 17.74 3.78 10.39
C GLU A 92 19.21 4.15 10.13
N GLU A 93 19.64 5.30 10.68
CA GLU A 93 20.98 5.85 10.52
C GLU A 93 21.37 6.17 9.06
N SER A 94 20.38 6.44 8.20
CA SER A 94 20.65 6.87 6.83
C SER A 94 21.23 8.29 6.78
N LEU A 95 22.12 8.57 5.82
CA LEU A 95 22.79 9.88 5.68
C LEU A 95 21.79 11.03 5.48
N SER A 96 20.74 10.81 4.68
CA SER A 96 19.62 11.75 4.47
C SER A 96 18.51 11.60 5.52
N GLY A 97 18.71 10.70 6.47
CA GLY A 97 17.75 10.25 7.46
C GLY A 97 17.43 11.28 8.51
N ALA A 98 16.27 11.11 9.12
CA ALA A 98 15.85 11.93 10.23
C ALA A 98 14.87 11.17 11.11
N ARG A 99 15.30 10.83 12.33
CA ARG A 99 14.42 10.29 13.37
C ARG A 99 13.38 11.30 13.87
N LYS A 100 13.61 12.60 13.62
CA LYS A 100 12.80 13.71 14.15
C LYS A 100 12.28 14.69 13.09
N PHE A 101 12.86 14.71 11.88
CA PHE A 101 12.48 15.66 10.83
C PHE A 101 11.59 15.00 9.77
N ARG A 102 10.62 15.77 9.27
CA ARG A 102 9.63 15.33 8.28
C ARG A 102 10.14 15.53 6.85
N ASN A 103 11.24 14.84 6.52
CA ASN A 103 11.88 14.94 5.21
C ASN A 103 11.03 14.28 4.13
N ALA A 104 10.96 14.90 2.95
CA ALA A 104 10.34 14.32 1.77
C ALA A 104 11.29 13.30 1.13
N ARG A 105 11.18 12.04 1.56
CA ARG A 105 12.09 10.97 1.13
C ARG A 105 11.57 10.28 -0.13
N PRO A 106 12.44 9.89 -1.08
CA PRO A 106 12.01 9.24 -2.31
C PRO A 106 11.33 7.89 -2.07
N THR A 107 11.59 7.23 -0.94
CA THR A 107 10.95 5.97 -0.51
C THR A 107 9.43 6.06 -0.49
N ILE A 108 8.86 6.75 0.50
CA ILE A 108 7.41 6.87 0.66
C ILE A 108 6.75 7.55 -0.54
N ASN A 109 7.41 8.51 -1.19
CA ASN A 109 6.85 9.15 -2.38
C ASN A 109 6.70 8.15 -3.54
N SER A 110 7.70 7.29 -3.78
CA SER A 110 7.62 6.26 -4.81
C SER A 110 6.61 5.18 -4.47
N TYR A 111 6.52 4.79 -3.20
CA TYR A 111 5.52 3.80 -2.74
C TYR A 111 4.10 4.31 -2.90
N MET A 112 3.84 5.57 -2.53
CA MET A 112 2.53 6.19 -2.71
C MET A 112 2.19 6.36 -4.20
N TYR A 113 3.17 6.72 -5.04
CA TYR A 113 2.97 6.71 -6.49
C TYR A 113 2.56 5.32 -7.01
N GLY A 114 3.31 4.27 -6.65
CA GLY A 114 2.99 2.90 -7.04
C GLY A 114 1.60 2.45 -6.57
N ASN A 115 1.26 2.75 -5.32
CA ASN A 115 -0.07 2.46 -4.78
C ASN A 115 -1.18 3.21 -5.52
N ALA A 116 -0.99 4.48 -5.86
CA ALA A 116 -1.97 5.26 -6.61
C ALA A 116 -2.23 4.64 -7.99
N VAL A 117 -1.16 4.36 -8.74
CA VAL A 117 -1.26 3.72 -10.06
C VAL A 117 -1.97 2.37 -9.96
N ALA A 118 -1.65 1.57 -8.94
CA ALA A 118 -2.29 0.28 -8.72
C ALA A 118 -3.79 0.43 -8.39
N LEU A 119 -4.14 1.33 -7.46
CA LEU A 119 -5.52 1.61 -7.08
C LEU A 119 -6.35 2.17 -8.24
N SER A 120 -5.77 3.01 -9.10
CA SER A 120 -6.43 3.49 -10.32
C SER A 120 -6.79 2.31 -11.25
N LYS A 121 -5.86 1.38 -11.47
CA LYS A 121 -6.10 0.18 -12.28
C LYS A 121 -7.12 -0.76 -11.63
N MET A 122 -7.09 -0.93 -10.31
CA MET A 122 -8.10 -1.72 -9.58
C MET A 122 -9.49 -1.08 -9.68
N ALA A 123 -9.58 0.24 -9.53
CA ALA A 123 -10.84 0.98 -9.68
C ALA A 123 -11.40 0.82 -11.09
N LYS A 124 -10.55 0.88 -12.12
CA LYS A 124 -10.94 0.57 -13.50
C LYS A 124 -11.48 -0.84 -13.67
N LEU A 125 -10.83 -1.85 -13.08
CA LEU A 125 -11.32 -3.24 -13.09
C LEU A 125 -12.71 -3.37 -12.43
N LYS A 126 -12.95 -2.60 -11.37
CA LYS A 126 -14.24 -2.53 -10.68
C LYS A 126 -15.31 -1.74 -11.45
N GLY A 127 -14.92 -0.93 -12.45
CA GLY A 127 -15.81 0.02 -13.13
C GLY A 127 -16.08 1.31 -12.33
N ASP A 128 -15.26 1.62 -11.31
CA ASP A 128 -15.36 2.83 -10.48
C ASP A 128 -14.55 3.98 -11.09
N THR A 129 -15.14 4.68 -12.05
CA THR A 129 -14.48 5.78 -12.79
C THR A 129 -14.10 6.97 -11.91
N LYS A 130 -14.82 7.17 -10.80
CA LYS A 130 -14.53 8.23 -9.83
C LYS A 130 -13.21 7.93 -9.12
N GLN A 131 -13.06 6.71 -8.60
CA GLN A 131 -11.80 6.32 -7.94
C GLN A 131 -10.65 6.15 -8.94
N GLU A 132 -10.92 5.66 -10.15
CA GLU A 132 -9.91 5.60 -11.22
C GLU A 132 -9.28 6.97 -11.46
N SER A 133 -10.12 8.00 -11.61
CA SER A 133 -9.68 9.38 -11.81
C SER A 133 -9.00 9.99 -10.59
N TYR A 134 -9.46 9.64 -9.38
CA TYR A 134 -8.86 10.12 -8.13
C TYR A 134 -7.41 9.66 -7.97
N PHE A 135 -7.13 8.39 -8.29
CA PHE A 135 -5.81 7.79 -8.15
C PHE A 135 -4.92 7.92 -9.40
N ALA A 136 -5.40 8.55 -10.47
CA ALA A 136 -4.62 8.76 -11.67
C ALA A 136 -3.37 9.62 -11.34
N ALA A 137 -2.19 9.08 -11.66
CA ALA A 137 -0.89 9.66 -11.37
C ALA A 137 -0.15 10.06 -12.65
#